data_AF-A0A1H3DB28-F1
#
_entry.id   AF-A0A1H3DB28-F1
#
_cell.length_a   1.000
_cell.length_b   1.000
_cell.length_c   1.000
_cell.angle_alpha   90.00
_cell.angle_beta   90.00
_cell.angle_gamma   90.00
#
_symmetry.space_group_name_H-M   'P 1'
#
loop_
_entity.id
_entity.type
_entity.pdbx_description
1 polymer ?
#
loop_
_entity_poly.entity_id
_entity_poly.type
_entity_poly.pdbx_seq_one_letter_code
_entity_poly.pdbx_strand_id
1 'polypeptide(L)'
;MDYRKENWSYELECFRKAVNGGVDGFIIEIADHYLNDRLDNEEYEDRTYTQIDIAVAIFNGKIIEGYSSEDNRIRESRSMGLVTPSRLVLGKDLQGNWFIIVVGLLTSKHFKVVTCYPPGKRHLPYIENF
;
A
#
# COMPACT_ATOMS: atom_id res chain seq x y z
N MET A 1 -8.43 7.99 -9.55
CA MET A 1 -9.04 8.50 -8.30
C MET A 1 -7.94 9.26 -7.61
N ASP A 2 -8.12 10.57 -7.49
CA ASP A 2 -7.03 11.52 -7.26
C ASP A 2 -7.25 12.28 -5.94
N TYR A 3 -7.87 11.61 -4.95
CA TYR A 3 -8.18 12.24 -3.67
C TYR A 3 -6.90 12.74 -2.99
N ARG A 4 -6.85 14.06 -2.74
CA ARG A 4 -5.73 14.79 -2.15
C ARG A 4 -4.39 14.58 -2.87
N LYS A 5 -4.41 14.47 -4.20
CA LYS A 5 -3.23 14.26 -5.04
C LYS A 5 -2.11 15.27 -4.81
N GLU A 6 -2.45 16.51 -4.44
CA GLU A 6 -1.52 17.55 -4.07
C GLU A 6 -0.61 17.18 -2.88
N ASN A 7 -1.02 16.23 -2.03
CA ASN A 7 -0.26 15.79 -0.85
C ASN A 7 0.55 14.51 -1.10
N TRP A 8 0.39 13.83 -2.24
CA TRP A 8 0.92 12.47 -2.43
C TRP A 8 2.45 12.42 -2.35
N SER A 9 3.15 13.43 -2.87
CA SER A 9 4.62 13.48 -2.76
C SER A 9 5.09 13.51 -1.31
N TYR A 10 4.40 14.29 -0.47
CA TYR A 10 4.69 14.38 0.97
C TYR A 10 4.30 13.10 1.71
N GLU A 11 3.11 12.57 1.43
CA GLU A 11 2.64 11.31 2.04
C GLU A 11 3.58 10.14 1.73
N LEU A 12 4.09 10.06 0.49
CA LEU A 12 5.08 9.05 0.11
C LEU A 12 6.40 9.20 0.88
N GLU A 13 6.85 10.43 1.14
CA GLU A 13 8.01 10.68 2.00
C GLU A 13 7.76 10.21 3.44
N CYS A 14 6.57 10.47 3.98
CA CYS A 14 6.17 9.96 5.30
C CYS A 14 6.16 8.42 5.33
N PHE A 15 5.67 7.76 4.28
CA PHE A 15 5.72 6.30 4.18
C PHE A 15 7.16 5.79 4.17
N ARG A 16 8.04 6.43 3.40
CA ARG A 16 9.48 6.10 3.36
C ARG A 16 10.12 6.23 4.73
N LYS A 17 9.84 7.31 5.46
CA LYS A 17 10.31 7.49 6.85
C LYS A 17 9.79 6.40 7.79
N ALA A 18 8.52 6.02 7.63
CA ALA A 18 7.89 4.98 8.43
C ALA A 18 8.52 3.60 8.20
N VAL A 19 8.73 3.19 6.93
CA VAL A 19 9.37 1.89 6.62
C VAL A 19 10.87 1.86 6.94
N ASN A 20 11.52 3.03 7.05
CA ASN A 20 12.94 3.15 7.37
C ASN A 20 13.24 3.11 8.88
N GLY A 21 12.60 2.21 9.64
CA GLY A 21 12.78 2.13 11.08
C GLY A 21 12.13 3.27 11.88
N GLY A 22 11.13 3.94 11.29
CA GLY A 22 10.30 4.92 11.99
C GLY A 22 10.97 6.27 12.29
N VAL A 23 11.66 6.82 11.29
CA VAL A 23 12.29 8.15 11.36
C VAL A 23 11.25 9.21 11.74
N ASP A 24 11.64 10.22 12.54
CA ASP A 24 10.77 11.31 13.02
C ASP A 24 9.48 10.86 13.75
N GLY A 25 9.45 9.60 14.21
CA GLY A 25 8.28 9.00 14.87
C GLY A 25 7.15 8.61 13.92
N PHE A 26 7.43 8.49 12.61
CA PHE A 26 6.48 7.90 11.66
C PHE A 26 6.42 6.38 11.85
N ILE A 27 5.25 5.78 11.80
CA ILE A 27 5.07 4.35 12.04
C ILE A 27 4.17 3.77 10.93
N ILE A 28 4.54 2.59 10.43
CA ILE A 28 3.73 1.83 9.49
C ILE A 28 3.65 0.37 9.91
N GLU A 29 2.44 -0.10 10.15
CA GLU A 29 2.16 -1.48 10.56
C GLU A 29 1.65 -2.29 9.37
N ILE A 30 1.99 -3.57 9.30
CA ILE A 30 1.40 -4.49 8.34
C ILE A 30 0.21 -5.17 9.02
N ALA A 31 -0.96 -5.14 8.40
CA ALA A 31 -2.15 -5.71 9.01
C ALA A 31 -2.03 -7.22 9.24
N ASP A 32 -2.38 -7.69 10.44
CA ASP A 32 -2.25 -9.10 10.82
C ASP A 32 -3.00 -10.05 9.89
N HIS A 33 -4.17 -9.66 9.37
CA HIS A 33 -4.91 -10.48 8.42
C HIS A 33 -4.13 -10.71 7.11
N TYR A 34 -3.30 -9.77 6.67
CA TYR A 34 -2.41 -9.97 5.53
C TYR A 34 -1.27 -10.95 5.86
N LEU A 35 -0.76 -10.94 7.10
CA LEU A 35 0.24 -11.90 7.56
C LEU A 35 -0.35 -13.32 7.68
N ASN A 36 -1.61 -13.43 8.10
CA ASN A 36 -2.31 -14.71 8.26
C ASN A 36 -2.80 -15.26 6.92
N ASP A 37 -3.31 -14.42 6.01
CA ASP A 37 -3.70 -14.82 4.66
C ASP A 37 -2.51 -15.40 3.85
N ARG A 38 -1.27 -15.02 4.18
CA ARG A 38 -0.03 -15.58 3.60
C ARG A 38 0.26 -17.02 4.04
N LEU A 39 -0.23 -17.45 5.19
CA LEU A 39 0.14 -18.74 5.78
C LEU A 39 -0.89 -19.85 5.46
N ASP A 40 -2.15 -19.48 5.20
CA ASP A 40 -3.27 -20.43 5.22
C ASP A 40 -4.02 -20.61 3.87
N ASN A 41 -3.61 -19.97 2.76
CA ASN A 41 -4.36 -20.03 1.50
C ASN A 41 -3.52 -20.37 0.25
N GLU A 42 -3.70 -21.59 -0.27
CA GLU A 42 -3.17 -22.03 -1.59
C GLU A 42 -3.76 -21.22 -2.77
N GLU A 43 -4.93 -20.60 -2.61
CA GLU A 43 -5.53 -19.71 -3.62
C GLU A 43 -4.78 -18.37 -3.79
N TYR A 44 -3.84 -18.03 -2.91
CA TYR A 44 -3.13 -16.74 -2.86
C TYR A 44 -1.60 -16.87 -2.76
N GLU A 45 -1.00 -17.87 -3.42
CA GLU A 45 0.46 -18.03 -3.55
C GLU A 45 1.17 -16.76 -4.09
N ASP A 46 0.44 -15.91 -4.81
CA ASP A 46 0.91 -14.65 -5.39
C ASP A 46 0.92 -13.46 -4.42
N ARG A 47 0.37 -13.60 -3.21
CA ARG A 47 0.34 -12.55 -2.17
C ARG A 47 1.43 -12.71 -1.11
N THR A 48 2.61 -13.13 -1.55
CA THR A 48 3.73 -13.52 -0.69
C THR A 48 4.75 -12.39 -0.45
N TYR A 49 4.36 -11.11 -0.53
CA TYR A 49 5.29 -10.00 -0.31
C TYR A 49 5.68 -9.86 1.17
N THR A 50 6.98 -9.91 1.44
CA THR A 50 7.55 -9.75 2.78
C THR A 50 7.52 -8.29 3.23
N GLN A 51 7.79 -8.05 4.52
CA GLN A 51 7.99 -6.69 5.04
C GLN A 51 9.12 -5.97 4.30
N ILE A 52 10.17 -6.69 3.88
CA ILE A 52 11.28 -6.11 3.12
C ILE A 52 10.83 -5.73 1.71
N ASP A 53 10.06 -6.60 1.04
CA ASP A 53 9.51 -6.29 -0.29
C ASP A 53 8.63 -5.03 -0.26
N ILE A 54 7.76 -4.93 0.76
CA ILE A 54 6.90 -3.77 0.99
C ILE A 54 7.73 -2.50 1.22
N ALA A 55 8.77 -2.57 2.06
CA ALA A 55 9.64 -1.44 2.33
C ALA A 55 10.36 -0.98 1.04
N VAL A 56 10.94 -1.92 0.29
CA VAL A 56 11.65 -1.63 -0.97
C VAL A 56 10.72 -1.01 -2.00
N ALA A 57 9.51 -1.55 -2.15
CA ALA A 57 8.51 -1.02 -3.05
C ALA A 57 8.01 0.37 -2.65
N ILE A 58 7.89 0.68 -1.34
CA ILE A 58 7.56 2.04 -0.89
C ILE A 58 8.73 3.01 -1.16
N PHE A 59 9.97 2.54 -1.01
CA PHE A 59 11.16 3.34 -1.31
C PHE A 59 11.25 3.70 -2.79
N ASN A 60 11.13 2.72 -3.68
CA ASN A 60 11.27 2.90 -5.12
C ASN A 60 9.96 3.26 -5.84
N GLY A 61 8.84 3.22 -5.14
CA GLY A 61 7.50 3.34 -5.70
C GLY A 61 6.98 4.76 -5.86
N LYS A 62 5.75 4.85 -6.36
CA LYS A 62 4.94 6.07 -6.39
C LYS A 62 3.48 5.79 -6.05
N ILE A 63 2.81 6.78 -5.48
CA ILE A 63 1.35 6.72 -5.31
C ILE A 63 0.71 6.89 -6.68
N ILE A 64 -0.14 5.93 -7.06
CA ILE A 64 -0.85 5.93 -8.36
C ILE A 64 -2.35 6.24 -8.21
N GLU A 65 -2.92 5.97 -7.04
CA GLU A 65 -4.32 6.26 -6.74
C GLU A 65 -4.50 6.62 -5.25
N GLY A 66 -5.48 7.47 -4.97
CA GLY A 66 -5.85 7.88 -3.62
C GLY A 66 -7.35 7.89 -3.42
N TYR A 67 -7.78 7.46 -2.24
CA TYR A 67 -9.17 7.26 -1.85
C TYR A 67 -9.49 7.99 -0.55
N SER A 68 -10.68 8.59 -0.49
CA SER A 68 -11.25 9.14 0.73
C SER A 68 -11.88 8.04 1.60
N SER A 69 -12.24 8.39 2.83
CA SER A 69 -13.02 7.50 3.71
C SER A 69 -14.34 7.06 3.10
N GLU A 70 -15.05 7.97 2.42
CA GLU A 70 -16.34 7.65 1.79
C GLU A 70 -16.17 6.73 0.58
N ASP A 71 -15.12 6.93 -0.23
CA ASP A 71 -14.80 6.02 -1.34
C ASP A 71 -14.53 4.60 -0.82
N ASN A 72 -13.83 4.49 0.32
CA ASN A 72 -13.53 3.20 0.93
C ASN A 72 -14.76 2.54 1.58
N ARG A 73 -15.78 3.29 2.00
CA ARG A 73 -17.06 2.72 2.48
C ARG A 73 -17.88 2.07 1.37
N ILE A 74 -17.84 2.65 0.17
CA ILE A 74 -18.63 2.20 -0.98
C ILE A 74 -17.97 0.99 -1.65
N ARG A 75 -16.64 0.86 -1.54
CA ARG A 75 -15.93 -0.28 -2.11
C ARG A 75 -16.31 -1.57 -1.40
N GLU A 76 -16.84 -2.52 -2.17
CA GLU A 76 -16.95 -3.95 -1.80
C GLU A 76 -15.55 -4.57 -1.73
N SER A 77 -14.73 -4.13 -0.78
CA SER A 77 -13.45 -4.73 -0.46
C SER A 77 -13.64 -5.69 0.71
N ARG A 78 -13.11 -6.92 0.60
CA ARG A 78 -13.15 -7.92 1.70
C ARG A 78 -12.51 -7.42 3.00
N SER A 79 -11.65 -6.40 2.94
CA SER A 79 -11.17 -5.65 4.09
C SER A 79 -12.19 -4.61 4.57
N MET A 80 -13.39 -5.08 4.94
CA MET A 80 -14.54 -4.27 5.43
C MET A 80 -14.26 -3.40 6.67
N GLY A 81 -13.07 -3.48 7.27
CA GLY A 81 -12.76 -2.81 8.54
C GLY A 81 -12.15 -1.41 8.42
N LEU A 82 -11.52 -1.05 7.29
CA LEU A 82 -10.72 0.19 7.23
C LEU A 82 -11.41 1.30 6.42
N VAL A 83 -12.13 2.16 7.14
CA VAL A 83 -12.83 3.34 6.61
C VAL A 83 -11.90 4.57 6.53
N THR A 84 -10.60 4.42 6.77
CA THR A 84 -9.67 5.55 6.69
C THR A 84 -9.31 5.88 5.24
N PRO A 85 -8.85 7.11 4.93
CA PRO A 85 -8.32 7.41 3.60
C PRO A 85 -7.15 6.48 3.27
N SER A 86 -7.00 6.11 2.00
CA SER A 86 -5.96 5.17 1.58
C SER A 86 -5.23 5.60 0.30
N ARG A 87 -4.03 5.05 0.12
CA ARG A 87 -3.18 5.26 -1.05
C ARG A 87 -2.81 3.90 -1.63
N LEU A 88 -2.80 3.82 -2.96
CA LEU A 88 -2.23 2.70 -3.68
C LEU A 88 -0.84 3.13 -4.14
N VAL A 89 0.16 2.47 -3.58
CA VAL A 89 1.56 2.63 -3.98
C VAL A 89 1.88 1.52 -4.97
N LEU A 90 2.37 1.88 -6.15
CA LEU A 90 2.97 0.95 -7.12
C LEU A 90 4.48 0.99 -6.93
N GLY A 91 5.09 -0.16 -6.70
CA GLY A 91 6.52 -0.30 -6.54
C GLY A 91 7.01 -1.70 -6.95
N LYS A 92 8.33 -1.88 -6.93
CA LYS A 92 8.96 -3.18 -7.22
C LYS A 92 9.40 -3.86 -5.94
N ASP A 93 9.19 -5.17 -5.86
CA ASP A 93 9.74 -6.03 -4.82
C ASP A 93 11.28 -6.15 -4.94
N LEU A 94 11.91 -6.94 -4.05
CA LEU A 94 13.35 -7.19 -4.09
C LEU A 94 13.82 -7.88 -5.38
N GLN A 95 12.94 -8.62 -6.04
CA GLN A 95 13.23 -9.38 -7.26
C GLN A 95 12.97 -8.57 -8.54
N GLY A 96 12.40 -7.37 -8.40
CA GLY A 96 12.07 -6.47 -9.50
C GLY A 96 10.63 -6.61 -10.05
N ASN A 97 9.79 -7.43 -9.43
CA ASN A 97 8.39 -7.60 -9.83
C ASN A 97 7.54 -6.45 -9.33
N TRP A 98 6.65 -5.96 -10.18
CA TRP A 98 5.68 -4.92 -9.81
C TRP A 98 4.59 -5.48 -8.90
N PHE A 99 4.21 -4.71 -7.89
CA PHE A 99 3.01 -4.96 -7.10
C PHE A 99 2.41 -3.70 -6.50
N ILE A 100 1.17 -3.81 -6.05
CA ILE A 100 0.40 -2.73 -5.44
C ILE A 100 0.36 -2.93 -3.93
N ILE A 101 0.61 -1.85 -3.20
CA ILE A 101 0.49 -1.77 -1.75
C ILE A 101 -0.65 -0.81 -1.42
N VAL A 102 -1.62 -1.27 -0.64
CA VAL A 102 -2.69 -0.42 -0.10
C VAL A 102 -2.29 0.07 1.28
N VAL A 103 -2.03 1.36 1.41
CA VAL A 103 -1.65 2.02 2.67
C VAL A 103 -2.82 2.85 3.17
N GLY A 104 -3.37 2.49 4.34
CA GLY A 104 -4.35 3.28 5.07
C GLY A 104 -3.70 4.35 5.94
N LEU A 105 -4.28 5.54 5.95
CA LEU A 105 -3.84 6.69 6.73
C LEU A 105 -4.62 6.75 8.06
N LEU A 106 -4.07 6.21 9.15
CA LEU A 106 -4.76 6.17 10.44
C LEU A 106 -4.69 7.52 11.15
N THR A 107 -3.51 8.12 11.19
CA THR A 107 -3.26 9.47 11.71
C THR A 107 -2.18 10.16 10.85
N SER A 108 -1.77 11.38 11.22
CA SER A 108 -0.71 12.11 10.51
C SER A 108 0.66 11.42 10.55
N LYS A 109 0.91 10.54 11.53
CA LYS A 109 2.18 9.82 11.68
C LYS A 109 2.03 8.29 11.68
N HIS A 110 0.81 7.77 11.65
CA HIS A 110 0.55 6.35 11.78
C HIS A 110 -0.19 5.81 10.56
N PHE A 111 0.42 4.81 9.92
CA PHE A 111 -0.05 4.21 8.68
C PHE A 111 -0.22 2.71 8.84
N LYS A 112 -1.03 2.11 7.97
CA LYS A 112 -1.25 0.67 7.97
C LYS A 112 -1.25 0.11 6.56
N VAL A 113 -0.35 -0.82 6.27
CA VAL A 113 -0.44 -1.64 5.06
C VAL A 113 -1.61 -2.60 5.24
N VAL A 114 -2.66 -2.38 4.46
CA VAL A 114 -3.92 -3.14 4.54
C VAL A 114 -3.77 -4.44 3.78
N THR A 115 -3.26 -4.36 2.57
CA THR A 115 -3.10 -5.51 1.68
C THR A 115 -2.11 -5.19 0.57
N CYS A 116 -1.54 -6.24 -0.02
CA CYS A 116 -0.69 -6.17 -1.19
C CYS A 116 -1.20 -7.16 -2.24
N TYR A 117 -1.09 -6.82 -3.53
CA TYR A 117 -1.55 -7.68 -4.61
C TYR A 117 -0.83 -7.37 -5.93
N PRO A 118 -0.74 -8.33 -6.87
CA PRO A 118 -0.13 -8.11 -8.16
C PRO A 118 -0.93 -7.11 -9.02
N PRO A 119 -0.30 -6.32 -9.90
CA PRO A 119 -0.99 -5.30 -10.67
C PRO A 119 -1.90 -5.95 -11.73
N GLY A 120 -3.21 -5.72 -11.64
CA GLY A 120 -4.15 -6.06 -12.72
C GLY A 120 -4.06 -5.12 -13.93
N LYS A 121 -4.80 -5.42 -15.00
CA LYS A 121 -4.81 -4.68 -16.29
C LYS A 121 -4.95 -3.16 -16.16
N ARG A 122 -5.77 -2.69 -15.20
CA ARG A 122 -5.97 -1.24 -14.97
C ARG A 122 -4.69 -0.50 -14.54
N HIS A 123 -3.70 -1.22 -14.01
CA HIS A 123 -2.46 -0.62 -13.51
C HIS A 123 -1.35 -0.56 -14.58
N LEU A 124 -1.50 -1.26 -15.71
CA LEU A 124 -0.49 -1.32 -16.77
C LEU A 124 -0.04 0.06 -17.28
N PRO A 125 -0.94 1.05 -17.50
CA PRO A 125 -0.51 2.38 -17.93
C PRO A 125 0.44 3.08 -16.95
N TYR A 126 0.34 2.77 -15.65
CA TYR A 126 1.24 3.34 -14.64
C TYR A 126 2.62 2.65 -14.60
N ILE A 127 2.68 1.39 -15.03
CA ILE A 127 3.92 0.61 -15.15
C ILE A 127 4.69 1.04 -16.41
N GLU A 128 3.99 1.22 -17.53
CA GLU A 128 4.61 1.64 -18.80
C GLU A 128 5.18 3.06 -18.73
N ASN A 129 4.53 3.93 -17.96
CA ASN A 129 4.96 5.31 -17.71
C ASN A 129 5.62 5.46 -16.33
N PHE A 130 6.27 4.41 -15.83
CA PHE A 130 6.81 4.44 -14.46
C PHE A 130 7.96 5.43 -14.29
#